data_AF-A0A2S8EZN1-F1
#
_entry.id   AF-A0A2S8EZN1-F1
#
_cell.length_a   1.000
_cell.length_b   1.000
_cell.length_c   1.000
_cell.angle_alpha   90.00
_cell.angle_beta   90.00
_cell.angle_gamma   90.00
#
_symmetry.space_group_name_H-M   'P 1'
#
loop_
_entity.id
_entity.type
_entity.pdbx_description
1 polymer ?
#
loop_
_entity_poly.entity_id
_entity_poly.type
_entity_poly.pdbx_seq_one_letter_code
_entity_poly.pdbx_strand_id
1 'polypeptide(L)'
;MLSRYTIYRRRPTGAPPLPAGERQDTRYRTRHILRPTQVIVESYLAAPTETAFSAFQASYLELLSTRWNDDRSDFDQLANLAREQDVFLGCSCPTQKNPDVRHCHTWMALQFMAQHFPDLEVIFPEK
;
A
#
# COMPACT_ATOMS: atom_id res chain seq x y z
N MET A 1 -3.77 3.50 -14.55
CA MET A 1 -4.14 2.46 -13.57
C MET A 1 -3.38 2.61 -12.25
N LEU A 2 -3.97 2.27 -11.09
CA LEU A 2 -3.28 2.12 -9.81
C LEU A 2 -3.20 0.64 -9.38
N SER A 3 -2.01 0.14 -9.07
CA SER A 3 -1.82 -1.21 -8.52
C SER A 3 -0.68 -1.24 -7.49
N ARG A 4 -0.31 -2.43 -7.00
CA ARG A 4 0.84 -2.63 -6.11
C ARG A 4 1.94 -3.46 -6.77
N TYR A 5 3.14 -3.34 -6.23
CA TYR A 5 4.26 -4.23 -6.55
C TYR A 5 5.09 -4.55 -5.31
N THR A 6 5.88 -5.63 -5.39
CA THR A 6 6.79 -6.04 -4.32
C THR A 6 8.17 -5.42 -4.53
N ILE A 7 8.65 -4.71 -3.51
CA ILE A 7 10.03 -4.21 -3.44
C ILE A 7 10.92 -5.29 -2.82
N TYR A 8 11.84 -5.81 -3.62
CA TYR A 8 12.84 -6.76 -3.15
C TYR A 8 14.13 -6.03 -2.72
N ARG A 9 14.64 -6.34 -1.52
CA ARG A 9 15.99 -5.89 -1.10
C ARG A 9 17.09 -6.55 -1.92
N ARG A 10 16.92 -7.83 -2.22
CA ARG A 10 17.71 -8.62 -3.19
C ARG A 10 16.70 -9.35 -4.05
N ARG A 11 16.60 -8.95 -5.31
CA ARG A 11 15.61 -9.51 -6.22
C ARG A 11 15.89 -11.00 -6.45
N PRO A 12 14.95 -11.90 -6.13
CA PRO A 12 15.13 -13.33 -6.38
C PRO A 12 15.29 -13.60 -7.88
N THR A 13 16.12 -14.59 -8.21
CA THR A 13 16.16 -15.16 -9.56
C THR A 13 14.79 -15.73 -9.91
N GLY A 14 14.20 -15.31 -11.03
CA GLY A 14 12.85 -15.72 -11.44
C GLY A 14 11.71 -14.84 -10.92
N ALA A 15 12.00 -13.76 -10.19
CA ALA A 15 10.98 -12.75 -9.89
C ALA A 15 10.45 -12.13 -11.20
N PRO A 16 9.13 -11.90 -11.35
CA PRO A 16 8.55 -11.25 -12.53
C PRO A 16 9.25 -9.92 -12.81
N PRO A 17 9.32 -9.45 -14.07
CA PRO A 17 9.91 -8.14 -14.41
C PRO A 17 9.25 -7.01 -13.60
N LEU A 18 9.98 -5.90 -13.44
CA LEU A 18 9.39 -4.77 -12.73
C LEU A 18 8.29 -4.22 -13.63
N PRO A 19 7.18 -3.74 -13.05
CA PRO A 19 6.15 -3.12 -13.85
C PRO A 19 6.71 -1.90 -14.59
N ALA A 20 6.26 -1.73 -15.84
CA ALA A 20 6.50 -0.52 -16.61
C ALA A 20 5.52 0.55 -16.10
N GLY A 21 6.04 1.69 -15.66
CA GLY A 21 5.25 2.78 -15.08
C GLY A 21 5.93 3.44 -13.88
N GLU A 22 5.20 4.34 -13.24
CA GLU A 22 5.67 5.09 -12.08
C GLU A 22 5.61 4.22 -10.82
N ARG A 23 6.73 4.12 -10.11
CA ARG A 23 6.88 3.23 -8.95
C ARG A 23 7.07 4.06 -7.70
N GLN A 24 6.11 4.00 -6.79
CA GLN A 24 6.13 4.81 -5.58
C GLN A 24 6.40 3.95 -4.35
N ASP A 25 7.44 4.29 -3.60
CA ASP A 25 7.76 3.61 -2.34
C ASP A 25 6.87 4.10 -1.20
N THR A 26 6.05 3.19 -0.68
CA THR A 26 5.06 3.47 0.37
C THR A 26 5.48 2.93 1.74
N ARG A 27 6.73 2.51 1.92
CA ARG A 27 7.23 2.04 3.22
C ARG A 27 7.21 3.18 4.24
N TYR A 28 7.08 2.86 5.53
CA TYR A 28 6.92 3.85 6.62
C TYR A 28 8.01 4.95 6.69
N ARG A 29 9.18 4.71 6.09
CA ARG A 29 10.32 5.65 6.06
C ARG A 29 10.20 6.73 4.98
N THR A 30 9.30 6.59 4.02
CA THR A 30 9.10 7.57 2.95
C THR A 30 8.20 8.71 3.41
N ARG A 31 7.92 9.71 2.57
CA ARG A 31 6.95 10.80 2.83
C ARG A 31 5.60 10.59 2.14
N HIS A 32 5.38 9.41 1.58
CA HIS A 32 4.20 9.13 0.76
C HIS A 32 2.88 9.24 1.54
N ILE A 33 1.82 9.73 0.92
CA ILE A 33 0.50 9.94 1.56
C ILE A 33 -0.13 8.64 2.06
N LEU A 34 0.10 7.53 1.34
CA LEU A 34 -0.35 6.18 1.72
C LEU A 34 0.62 5.40 2.62
N ARG A 35 1.67 6.03 3.18
CA ARG A 35 2.61 5.29 4.05
C ARG A 35 1.96 4.95 5.40
N PRO A 36 2.18 3.77 5.98
CA PRO A 36 1.82 3.53 7.38
C PRO A 36 2.82 4.25 8.29
N THR A 37 2.52 4.38 9.59
CA THR A 37 3.52 4.82 10.57
C THR A 37 4.42 3.64 10.97
N GLN A 38 5.62 3.93 11.47
CA GLN A 38 6.52 2.91 12.00
C GLN A 38 5.85 2.12 13.13
N VAL A 39 5.18 2.83 14.06
CA VAL A 39 4.50 2.25 15.22
C VAL A 39 3.43 1.23 14.80
N ILE A 40 2.58 1.57 13.82
CA ILE A 40 1.51 0.68 13.35
C ILE A 40 2.12 -0.60 12.74
N VAL A 41 3.18 -0.48 11.94
CA VAL A 41 3.85 -1.62 11.31
C VAL A 41 4.57 -2.50 12.34
N GLU A 42 5.34 -1.91 13.25
CA GLU A 42 6.12 -2.65 14.24
C GLU A 42 5.21 -3.40 15.23
N SER A 43 4.09 -2.79 15.63
CA SER A 43 3.11 -3.43 16.51
C SER A 43 2.54 -4.70 15.89
N TYR A 44 2.20 -4.68 14.60
CA TYR A 44 1.73 -5.87 13.88
C TYR A 44 2.83 -6.92 13.72
N LEU A 45 4.01 -6.51 13.26
CA LEU A 45 5.12 -7.43 12.96
C LEU A 45 5.81 -8.02 14.20
N ALA A 46 5.48 -7.54 15.41
CA ALA A 46 5.90 -8.15 16.65
C ALA A 46 5.23 -9.51 16.90
N ALA A 47 3.95 -9.64 16.54
CA ALA A 47 3.16 -10.86 16.71
C ALA A 47 2.04 -10.95 15.65
N PRO A 48 2.35 -11.34 14.40
CA PRO A 48 1.43 -11.28 13.26
C PRO A 48 0.36 -12.39 13.34
N THR A 49 -0.68 -12.11 14.12
CA THR A 49 -1.90 -12.92 14.27
C THR A 49 -3.07 -12.22 13.60
N GLU A 50 -4.19 -12.92 13.40
CA GLU A 50 -5.43 -12.32 12.87
C GLU A 50 -5.93 -11.15 13.72
N THR A 51 -5.83 -11.27 15.05
CA THR A 51 -6.18 -10.18 15.98
C THR A 51 -5.26 -8.98 15.80
N ALA A 52 -3.95 -9.21 15.68
CA ALA A 52 -2.98 -8.14 15.43
C ALA A 52 -3.18 -7.50 14.05
N PHE A 53 -3.56 -8.29 13.05
CA PHE A 53 -3.88 -7.79 11.72
C PHE A 53 -5.14 -6.92 11.74
N SER A 54 -6.19 -7.34 12.45
CA SER A 54 -7.41 -6.53 12.61
C SER A 54 -7.13 -5.18 13.26
N ALA A 55 -6.29 -5.16 14.31
CA ALA A 55 -5.86 -3.92 14.96
C ALA A 55 -4.99 -3.04 14.05
N PHE A 56 -4.10 -3.66 13.26
CA PHE A 56 -3.29 -2.98 12.24
C PHE A 56 -4.16 -2.34 11.16
N GLN A 57 -5.11 -3.09 10.61
CA GLN A 57 -6.06 -2.62 9.61
C GLN A 57 -6.85 -1.41 10.14
N ALA A 58 -7.44 -1.51 11.33
CA ALA A 58 -8.19 -0.42 11.94
C ALA A 58 -7.31 0.84 12.11
N SER A 59 -6.12 0.69 12.70
CA SER A 59 -5.20 1.81 12.92
C SER A 59 -4.72 2.46 11.62
N TYR A 60 -4.48 1.64 10.58
CA TYR A 60 -4.02 2.13 9.29
C TYR A 60 -5.13 2.86 8.52
N LEU A 61 -6.35 2.33 8.52
CA LEU A 61 -7.48 2.99 7.87
C LEU A 61 -7.88 4.28 8.58
N GLU A 62 -7.79 4.32 9.91
CA GLU A 62 -7.99 5.55 10.70
C GLU A 62 -6.95 6.61 10.32
N LEU A 63 -5.67 6.21 10.18
CA LEU A 63 -4.60 7.10 9.73
C LEU A 63 -4.88 7.68 8.34
N LEU A 64 -5.30 6.86 7.39
CA LEU A 64 -5.65 7.33 6.05
C LEU A 64 -6.87 8.26 6.07
N SER A 65 -7.88 7.92 6.87
CA SER A 65 -9.10 8.73 7.01
C SER A 65 -8.79 10.09 7.64
N THR A 66 -7.93 10.13 8.67
CA THR A 66 -7.44 11.39 9.25
C THR A 66 -6.76 12.25 8.19
N ARG A 67 -5.79 11.67 7.46
CA ARG A 67 -5.08 12.40 6.39
C ARG A 67 -6.02 12.90 5.31
N TRP A 68 -6.97 12.08 4.90
CA TRP A 68 -7.98 12.42 3.90
C TRP A 68 -8.84 13.61 4.32
N ASN A 69 -9.27 13.61 5.60
CA ASN A 69 -10.11 14.67 6.14
C ASN A 69 -9.32 15.97 6.42
N ASP A 70 -8.04 15.86 6.78
CA ASP A 70 -7.16 17.00 7.02
C ASP A 70 -6.80 17.71 5.70
N ASP A 71 -6.30 16.96 4.71
CA ASP A 71 -5.99 17.46 3.38
C ASP A 71 -5.98 16.33 2.35
N ARG A 72 -6.97 16.38 1.46
CA ARG A 72 -7.17 15.40 0.39
C ARG A 72 -6.22 15.59 -0.79
N SER A 73 -5.55 16.74 -0.92
CA SER A 73 -4.85 17.14 -2.15
C SER A 73 -3.81 16.13 -2.63
N ASP A 74 -3.04 15.51 -1.73
CA ASP A 74 -2.06 14.48 -2.07
C ASP A 74 -2.71 13.18 -2.58
N PHE A 75 -3.90 12.84 -2.09
CA PHE A 75 -4.66 11.71 -2.61
C PHE A 75 -5.22 12.00 -4.00
N ASP A 76 -5.71 13.23 -4.24
CA ASP A 76 -6.18 13.66 -5.55
C ASP A 76 -5.04 13.67 -6.57
N GLN A 77 -3.86 14.14 -6.19
CA GLN A 77 -2.66 14.08 -7.03
C GLN A 77 -2.30 12.64 -7.41
N LEU A 78 -2.32 11.72 -6.44
CA LEU A 78 -2.09 10.30 -6.71
C LEU A 78 -3.13 9.71 -7.65
N ALA A 79 -4.42 10.01 -7.43
CA ALA A 79 -5.50 9.54 -8.30
C ALA A 79 -5.36 10.09 -9.73
N ASN A 80 -5.07 11.38 -9.87
CA ASN A 80 -4.84 12.00 -11.18
C ASN A 80 -3.64 11.39 -11.91
N LEU A 81 -2.52 11.20 -11.21
CA LEU A 81 -1.36 10.53 -11.77
C LEU A 81 -1.71 9.11 -12.26
N ALA A 82 -2.50 8.37 -11.47
CA ALA A 82 -2.94 7.04 -11.83
C ALA A 82 -4.04 7.01 -12.90
N ARG A 83 -4.70 8.13 -13.23
CA ARG A 83 -5.57 8.25 -14.41
C ARG A 83 -4.75 8.50 -15.68
N GLU A 84 -3.64 9.21 -15.57
CA GLU A 84 -2.78 9.57 -16.72
C GLU A 84 -1.83 8.44 -17.11
N GLN A 85 -1.35 7.66 -16.13
CA GLN A 85 -0.37 6.61 -16.34
C GLN A 85 -0.49 5.49 -15.32
N ASP A 86 0.29 4.43 -15.52
CA ASP A 86 0.33 3.30 -14.60
C ASP A 86 1.19 3.64 -13.38
N VAL A 87 0.59 3.55 -12.20
CA VAL A 87 1.23 3.81 -10.90
C VAL A 87 1.22 2.54 -10.06
N PHE A 88 2.38 2.23 -9.48
CA PHE A 88 2.60 1.03 -8.68
C PHE A 88 3.06 1.37 -7.27
N LEU A 89 2.22 1.04 -6.28
CA LEU A 89 2.50 1.19 -4.86
C LEU A 89 3.42 0.08 -4.35
N GLY A 90 4.62 0.44 -3.91
CA GLY A 90 5.66 -0.47 -3.50
C GLY A 90 5.71 -0.70 -2.00
N CYS A 91 5.74 -1.97 -1.59
CA CYS A 91 6.07 -2.40 -0.23
C CYS A 91 6.92 -3.67 -0.28
N SER A 92 7.59 -4.01 0.82
CA SER A 92 8.39 -5.23 0.93
C SER A 92 7.57 -6.50 1.17
N CYS A 93 6.26 -6.42 1.41
CA CYS A 93 5.42 -7.62 1.53
C CYS A 93 5.21 -8.30 0.16
N PRO A 94 5.16 -9.65 0.09
CA PRO A 94 5.16 -10.58 1.22
C PRO A 94 6.56 -10.78 1.85
N THR A 95 6.59 -11.06 3.16
CA THR A 95 7.81 -11.38 3.91
C THR A 95 7.58 -12.61 4.79
N GLN A 96 8.65 -13.15 5.40
CA GLN A 96 8.50 -14.24 6.38
C GLN A 96 7.57 -13.88 7.55
N LYS A 97 7.55 -12.61 7.98
CA LYS A 97 6.69 -12.13 9.07
C LYS A 97 5.28 -11.71 8.62
N ASN A 98 5.09 -11.46 7.33
CA ASN A 98 3.79 -11.12 6.75
C ASN A 98 3.68 -11.78 5.37
N PRO A 99 3.39 -13.10 5.33
CA PRO A 99 3.41 -13.87 4.09
C PRO A 99 2.19 -13.59 3.21
N ASP A 100 1.06 -13.17 3.79
CA ASP A 100 -0.15 -12.83 3.03
C ASP A 100 -0.10 -11.36 2.59
N VAL A 101 -0.10 -11.13 1.28
CA VAL A 101 -0.11 -9.78 0.70
C VAL A 101 -1.40 -9.02 0.97
N ARG A 102 -2.50 -9.72 1.23
CA ARG A 102 -3.80 -9.12 1.59
C ARG A 102 -3.73 -8.48 2.98
N HIS A 103 -2.77 -8.89 3.80
CA HIS A 103 -2.46 -8.29 5.09
C HIS A 103 -1.43 -7.14 4.99
N CYS A 104 -1.12 -6.67 3.78
CA CYS A 104 -0.20 -5.54 3.57
C CYS A 104 -0.94 -4.21 3.56
N HIS A 105 -0.29 -3.15 4.06
CA HIS A 105 -0.84 -1.78 3.97
C HIS A 105 -1.11 -1.34 2.54
N THR A 106 -0.31 -1.77 1.55
CA THR A 106 -0.56 -1.42 0.13
C THR A 106 -1.86 -2.02 -0.38
N TRP A 107 -2.24 -3.21 0.09
CA TRP A 107 -3.52 -3.82 -0.29
C TRP A 107 -4.68 -2.97 0.25
N MET A 108 -4.62 -2.64 1.53
CA MET A 108 -5.61 -1.78 2.18
C MET A 108 -5.63 -0.35 1.59
N ALA A 109 -4.48 0.18 1.18
CA ALA A 109 -4.40 1.46 0.47
C ALA A 109 -5.11 1.41 -0.89
N LEU A 110 -4.96 0.33 -1.66
CA LEU A 110 -5.71 0.15 -2.91
C LEU A 110 -7.22 0.11 -2.65
N GLN A 111 -7.67 -0.61 -1.62
CA GLN A 111 -9.09 -0.62 -1.22
C GLN A 111 -9.57 0.79 -0.85
N PHE A 112 -8.78 1.52 -0.07
CA PHE A 112 -9.09 2.90 0.31
C PHE A 112 -9.22 3.81 -0.92
N MET A 113 -8.28 3.72 -1.87
CA MET A 113 -8.32 4.51 -3.11
C MET A 113 -9.53 4.13 -3.99
N ALA A 114 -9.81 2.84 -4.17
CA ALA A 114 -10.95 2.37 -4.95
C ALA A 114 -12.30 2.84 -4.37
N GLN A 115 -12.40 2.90 -3.04
CA GLN A 115 -13.61 3.39 -2.37
C GLN A 115 -13.81 4.90 -2.54
N HIS A 116 -12.74 5.69 -2.43
CA HIS A 116 -12.83 7.16 -2.46
C HIS A 116 -12.76 7.76 -3.87
N PHE A 117 -12.27 6.98 -4.85
CA PHE A 117 -12.23 7.34 -6.26
C PHE A 117 -12.89 6.23 -7.10
N PRO A 118 -14.23 6.17 -7.17
CA PRO A 118 -14.94 5.08 -7.85
C PRO A 118 -14.68 4.99 -9.36
N ASP A 119 -14.19 6.06 -9.97
CA ASP A 119 -13.81 6.14 -11.38
C ASP A 119 -12.34 5.76 -11.63
N LEU A 120 -11.53 5.60 -10.57
CA LEU A 120 -10.14 5.21 -10.69
C LEU A 120 -10.02 3.71 -10.94
N GLU A 121 -9.31 3.34 -12.00
CA GLU A 121 -8.96 1.94 -12.25
C GLU A 121 -7.94 1.46 -11.21
N VAL A 122 -8.41 0.63 -10.27
CA VAL A 122 -7.59 0.00 -9.23
C VAL A 122 -7.50 -1.50 -9.47
N ILE A 123 -6.28 -2.01 -9.69
CA ILE A 123 -6.04 -3.43 -9.92
C ILE A 123 -5.39 -4.07 -8.69
N PHE A 124 -6.05 -5.11 -8.17
CA PHE A 124 -5.50 -5.98 -7.15
C PHE A 124 -4.72 -7.12 -7.81
N PRO A 125 -3.44 -7.33 -7.49
CA PRO A 125 -2.67 -8.41 -8.09
C PRO A 125 -3.26 -9.78 -7.70
N GLU A 126 -3.26 -10.69 -8.67
CA GLU A 126 -3.62 -12.08 -8.46
C GLU A 126 -2.49 -12.79 -7.69
N LYS A 127 -2.62 -12.82 -6.36
CA LYS A 127 -1.77 -13.55 -5.39
C LYS A 127 -0.55 -12.80 -4.85
#